data_AF-A0A2E4M334-F1
#
_entry.id   AF-A0A2E4M334-F1
#
_cell.length_a   1.000
_cell.length_b   1.000
_cell.length_c   1.000
_cell.angle_alpha   90.00
_cell.angle_beta   90.00
_cell.angle_gamma   90.00
#
_symmetry.space_group_name_H-M   'P 1'
#
loop_
_entity.id
_entity.type
_entity.pdbx_description
1 polymer ?
#
loop_
_entity_poly.entity_id
_entity_poly.type
_entity_poly.pdbx_seq_one_letter_code
_entity_poly.pdbx_strand_id
1 'polypeptide(L)'
;MKTLLNIFAVTCLGLTALVGCGGDDAATDGVEPAPVDAQDGVSSENPEIEVSLAKLSAEDRALAEKQADCVVGGDALGSMGMPIKLDLDGTPVFICCEGCRDSAIENKDEILANLVKE
;
A
#
# COMPACT_ATOMS: atom_id res chain seq x y z
N MET A 1 40.49 -10.13 13.31
CA MET A 1 41.33 -10.42 14.49
C MET A 1 40.92 -9.46 15.60
N LYS A 2 40.59 -10.02 16.79
CA LYS A 2 39.89 -9.40 17.95
C LYS A 2 38.41 -9.14 17.67
N THR A 3 37.42 -9.74 18.33
CA THR A 3 37.33 -10.41 19.66
C THR A 3 36.03 -11.22 19.58
N LEU A 4 36.06 -12.55 19.45
CA LEU A 4 35.96 -13.52 20.54
C LEU A 4 35.28 -13.01 21.81
N LEU A 5 34.28 -13.80 22.23
CA LEU A 5 33.89 -14.10 23.61
C LEU A 5 32.71 -13.28 24.18
N ASN A 6 31.50 -13.84 24.08
CA ASN A 6 30.71 -14.12 25.28
C ASN A 6 29.74 -15.28 25.05
N ILE A 7 30.19 -16.43 25.55
CA ILE A 7 29.41 -17.63 25.85
C ILE A 7 28.77 -17.40 27.22
N PHE A 8 27.44 -17.36 27.31
CA PHE A 8 26.66 -17.69 28.51
C PHE A 8 25.26 -18.08 27.99
N ALA A 9 24.99 -19.34 27.64
CA ALA A 9 24.77 -20.45 28.56
C ALA A 9 23.74 -20.11 29.65
N VAL A 10 22.45 -20.08 29.32
CA VAL A 10 21.37 -20.21 30.32
C VAL A 10 20.19 -20.98 29.72
N THR A 11 20.30 -22.31 29.88
CA THR A 11 19.24 -23.24 30.30
C THR A 11 17.96 -23.39 29.48
N CYS A 12 17.90 -24.52 28.77
CA CYS A 12 16.76 -25.42 28.77
C CYS A 12 16.14 -25.55 30.18
N LEU A 13 14.83 -25.39 30.31
CA LEU A 13 13.91 -26.29 31.01
C LEU A 13 12.51 -25.67 31.00
N GLY A 14 11.54 -26.35 30.41
CA GLY A 14 10.15 -25.88 30.42
C GLY A 14 9.18 -26.75 29.64
N LEU A 15 9.29 -28.07 29.78
CA LEU A 15 8.30 -29.03 29.30
C LEU A 15 7.11 -29.02 30.29
N THR A 16 6.00 -28.40 29.92
CA THR A 16 4.71 -28.63 30.59
C THR A 16 3.66 -28.97 29.54
N ALA A 17 3.43 -30.26 29.36
CA ALA A 17 2.27 -30.81 28.68
C ALA A 17 1.18 -31.07 29.72
N LEU A 18 -0.01 -30.48 29.57
CA LEU A 18 -1.26 -30.97 30.17
C LEU A 18 -2.45 -30.56 29.27
N VAL A 19 -2.88 -31.52 28.47
CA VAL A 19 -4.27 -31.90 28.14
C VAL A 19 -5.39 -30.87 28.40
N GLY A 20 -6.14 -30.55 27.34
CA GLY A 20 -7.53 -30.12 27.37
C GLY A 20 -8.24 -30.55 26.09
N CYS A 21 -9.21 -31.46 26.20
CA CYS A 21 -10.08 -31.96 25.14
C CYS A 21 -11.53 -31.59 25.48
N GLY A 22 -12.31 -31.22 24.47
CA GLY A 22 -13.75 -30.94 24.54
C GLY A 22 -14.03 -29.48 24.19
N GLY A 23 -14.89 -29.13 23.25
CA GLY A 23 -15.84 -29.89 22.45
C GLY A 23 -16.77 -28.85 21.82
N ASP A 24 -17.07 -29.06 20.54
CA ASP A 24 -18.36 -28.78 19.89
C ASP A 24 -18.91 -27.33 19.83
N ASP A 25 -19.01 -26.86 18.58
CA ASP A 25 -20.19 -26.24 17.96
C ASP A 25 -20.07 -24.80 17.42
N ALA A 26 -20.78 -24.67 16.30
CA ALA A 26 -21.35 -23.47 15.69
C ALA A 26 -20.46 -22.68 14.73
N ALA A 27 -20.70 -22.97 13.45
CA ALA A 27 -20.60 -22.02 12.36
C ALA A 27 -21.19 -20.65 12.76
N THR A 28 -20.37 -19.61 12.62
CA THR A 28 -20.85 -18.27 12.27
C THR A 28 -19.90 -17.68 11.24
N ASP A 29 -20.40 -17.67 10.01
CA ASP A 29 -20.07 -16.71 8.96
C ASP A 29 -20.08 -15.28 9.54
N GLY A 30 -19.01 -14.53 9.30
CA GLY A 30 -18.86 -13.17 9.82
C GLY A 30 -17.42 -12.71 9.72
N VAL A 31 -17.10 -12.10 8.58
CA VAL A 31 -15.80 -11.52 8.27
C VAL A 31 -15.50 -10.40 9.26
N GLU A 32 -14.69 -10.71 10.27
CA GLU A 32 -14.11 -9.74 11.18
C GLU A 32 -12.63 -9.55 10.77
N PRO A 33 -12.24 -8.44 10.13
CA PRO A 33 -10.83 -8.09 10.07
C PRO A 33 -10.41 -7.54 11.43
N ALA A 34 -9.57 -8.34 12.10
CA ALA A 34 -8.86 -8.01 13.33
C ALA A 34 -7.92 -6.77 13.15
N PRO A 35 -7.55 -6.10 14.26
CA PRO A 35 -6.91 -4.79 14.27
C PRO A 35 -5.39 -4.87 14.02
N VAL A 36 -4.79 -3.83 13.45
CA VAL A 36 -3.33 -3.67 13.43
C VAL A 36 -2.91 -2.27 13.93
N ASP A 37 -2.35 -2.25 15.14
CA ASP A 37 -1.57 -1.16 15.71
C ASP A 37 -0.08 -1.31 15.33
N ALA A 38 0.54 -0.17 14.98
CA ALA A 38 1.96 0.22 15.08
C ALA A 38 3.07 -0.47 14.23
N GLN A 39 3.45 0.25 13.16
CA GLN A 39 4.80 0.71 12.73
C GLN A 39 5.94 -0.30 12.47
N ASP A 40 6.34 -0.41 11.19
CA ASP A 40 7.74 -0.49 10.73
C ASP A 40 7.81 0.04 9.28
N GLY A 41 8.50 1.16 9.10
CA GLY A 41 8.36 2.01 7.92
C GLY A 41 9.00 1.47 6.64
N VAL A 42 8.15 1.29 5.63
CA VAL A 42 8.38 1.68 4.23
C VAL A 42 7.04 2.20 3.72
N SER A 43 7.03 3.39 3.10
CA SER A 43 5.86 4.12 2.57
C SER A 43 4.80 3.23 1.89
N SER A 44 3.88 2.67 2.67
CA SER A 44 2.68 1.91 2.29
C SER A 44 1.89 1.70 3.58
N GLU A 45 1.40 2.78 4.18
CA GLU A 45 0.68 2.70 5.44
C GLU A 45 -0.68 3.39 5.34
N ASN A 46 -1.38 3.12 4.24
CA ASN A 46 -2.82 3.31 4.22
C ASN A 46 -3.43 2.10 3.50
N PRO A 47 -4.01 1.13 4.23
CA PRO A 47 -4.59 -0.08 3.62
C PRO A 47 -5.66 0.27 2.58
N GLU A 48 -6.29 1.44 2.71
CA GLU A 48 -7.30 1.93 1.77
C GLU A 48 -6.68 2.37 0.42
N ILE A 49 -5.45 2.90 0.44
CA ILE A 49 -4.69 3.24 -0.76
C ILE A 49 -4.29 1.97 -1.50
N GLU A 50 -3.75 0.98 -0.79
CA GLU A 50 -3.34 -0.30 -1.38
C GLU A 50 -4.53 -1.04 -2.00
N VAL A 51 -5.68 -1.09 -1.32
CA VAL A 51 -6.92 -1.66 -1.86
C VAL A 51 -7.37 -0.92 -3.12
N SER A 52 -7.17 0.39 -3.18
CA SER A 52 -7.54 1.19 -4.34
C SER A 52 -6.60 0.98 -5.52
N LEU A 53 -5.29 0.92 -5.28
CA LEU A 53 -4.26 0.64 -6.28
C LEU A 53 -4.32 -0.80 -6.78
N ALA A 54 -4.69 -1.77 -5.94
CA ALA A 54 -4.83 -3.19 -6.30
C ALA A 54 -5.91 -3.44 -7.36
N LYS A 55 -6.84 -2.49 -7.56
CA LYS A 55 -7.87 -2.59 -8.60
C LYS A 55 -7.35 -2.21 -9.99
N LEU A 56 -6.17 -1.58 -10.08
CA LEU A 56 -5.49 -1.29 -11.35
C LEU A 56 -4.82 -2.55 -11.92
N SER A 57 -4.55 -2.52 -13.23
CA SER A 57 -3.66 -3.50 -13.85
C SER A 57 -2.26 -3.42 -13.23
N ALA A 58 -1.47 -4.50 -13.29
CA ALA A 58 -0.13 -4.49 -12.71
C ALA A 58 0.78 -3.41 -13.33
N GLU A 59 0.63 -3.16 -14.63
CA GLU A 59 1.37 -2.11 -15.35
C GLU A 59 0.92 -0.72 -14.91
N ASP A 60 -0.39 -0.47 -14.87
CA ASP A 60 -0.93 0.83 -14.46
C ASP A 60 -0.67 1.12 -12.98
N ARG A 61 -0.71 0.09 -12.13
CA ARG A 61 -0.38 0.21 -10.71
C ARG A 61 1.07 0.66 -10.54
N ALA A 62 2.01 0.02 -11.23
CA ALA A 62 3.43 0.40 -11.13
C ALA A 62 3.67 1.85 -11.58
N LEU A 63 2.95 2.32 -12.61
CA LEU A 63 3.03 3.71 -13.05
C LEU A 63 2.39 4.69 -12.05
N ALA A 64 1.23 4.33 -11.49
CA ALA A 64 0.58 5.13 -10.46
C ALA A 64 1.41 5.21 -9.17
N GLU A 65 2.03 4.11 -8.75
CA GLU A 65 2.96 4.07 -7.60
C GLU A 65 4.21 4.92 -7.86
N LYS A 66 4.72 4.91 -9.10
CA LYS A 66 5.84 5.79 -9.49
C LYS A 66 5.44 7.27 -9.43
N GLN A 67 4.23 7.59 -9.86
CA GLN A 67 3.72 8.97 -9.79
C GLN A 67 3.42 9.39 -8.35
N ALA A 68 2.95 8.45 -7.51
CA ALA A 68 2.57 8.56 -6.10
C ALA A 68 1.41 9.55 -5.81
N ASP A 69 1.48 10.77 -6.32
CA ASP A 69 0.56 11.86 -6.04
C ASP A 69 -0.18 12.33 -7.31
N CYS A 70 -1.36 12.91 -7.13
CA CYS A 70 -2.13 13.52 -8.21
C CYS A 70 -1.44 14.77 -8.73
N VAL A 71 -1.17 14.84 -10.04
CA VAL A 71 -0.55 16.02 -10.69
C VAL A 71 -1.42 17.28 -10.68
N VAL A 72 -2.70 17.15 -10.37
CA VAL A 72 -3.65 18.28 -10.28
C VAL A 72 -3.90 18.65 -8.83
N GLY A 73 -4.41 17.70 -8.04
CA GLY A 73 -4.84 17.94 -6.66
C GLY A 73 -3.73 17.82 -5.61
N GLY A 74 -2.62 17.15 -5.93
CA GLY A 74 -1.51 16.90 -5.01
C GLY A 74 -1.76 15.80 -3.97
N ASP A 75 -2.96 15.23 -3.90
CA ASP A 75 -3.29 14.13 -2.99
C ASP A 75 -2.69 12.80 -3.47
N ALA A 76 -2.35 11.92 -2.52
CA ALA A 76 -1.86 10.58 -2.82
C ALA A 76 -2.85 9.78 -3.68
N LEU A 77 -2.36 9.17 -4.75
CA LEU A 77 -3.15 8.29 -5.61
C LEU A 77 -3.61 7.08 -4.81
N GLY A 78 -4.92 6.80 -4.84
CA GLY A 78 -5.55 5.76 -4.03
C GLY A 78 -6.29 6.29 -2.81
N SER A 79 -5.99 7.51 -2.34
CA SER A 79 -6.65 8.11 -1.16
C SER A 79 -8.10 8.50 -1.40
N MET A 80 -8.47 8.73 -2.66
CA MET A 80 -9.83 9.06 -3.10
C MET A 80 -10.50 7.88 -3.85
N GLY A 81 -9.99 6.66 -3.65
CA GLY A 81 -10.41 5.48 -4.39
C GLY A 81 -9.48 5.16 -5.56
N MET A 82 -9.97 4.36 -6.52
CA MET A 82 -9.16 3.92 -7.67
C MET A 82 -8.71 5.14 -8.50
N PRO A 83 -7.39 5.32 -8.71
CA PRO A 83 -6.88 6.36 -9.60
C PRO A 83 -7.39 6.21 -11.04
N ILE A 84 -7.64 7.32 -11.70
CA ILE A 84 -8.08 7.34 -13.09
C ILE A 84 -6.88 7.58 -13.98
N LYS A 85 -6.64 6.67 -14.92
CA LYS A 85 -5.62 6.84 -15.96
C LYS A 85 -6.14 7.70 -17.10
N LEU A 86 -5.40 8.75 -17.41
CA LEU A 86 -5.55 9.59 -18.58
C LEU A 86 -4.38 9.35 -19.53
N ASP A 87 -4.66 9.44 -20.83
CA ASP A 87 -3.62 9.53 -21.84
C ASP A 87 -3.50 11.00 -22.26
N LEU A 88 -2.33 11.57 -21.99
CA LEU A 88 -2.00 12.94 -22.35
C LEU A 88 -0.87 12.88 -23.39
N ASP A 89 -1.22 13.05 -24.67
CA ASP A 89 -0.31 12.90 -25.82
C ASP A 89 0.51 11.59 -25.82
N GLY A 90 -0.12 10.46 -25.50
CA GLY A 90 0.56 9.16 -25.43
C GLY A 90 1.35 8.93 -24.14
N THR A 91 1.28 9.85 -23.17
CA THR A 91 1.85 9.68 -21.83
C THR A 91 0.74 9.30 -20.85
N PRO A 92 0.85 8.15 -20.16
CA PRO A 92 -0.10 7.78 -19.12
C PRO A 92 0.10 8.65 -17.88
N VAL A 93 -0.97 9.32 -17.44
CA VAL A 93 -0.99 10.20 -16.26
C VAL A 93 -2.16 9.80 -15.37
N PHE A 94 -1.95 9.77 -14.06
CA PHE A 94 -2.97 9.35 -13.09
C PHE A 94 -3.52 10.53 -12.32
N ILE A 95 -4.83 10.55 -12.09
CA ILE A 95 -5.52 11.55 -11.26
C ILE A 95 -6.28 10.88 -10.12
N CYS A 96 -6.44 11.58 -8.99
CA CYS A 96 -7.10 11.06 -7.80
C CYS A 96 -8.64 10.95 -7.95
N CYS A 97 -9.28 11.79 -8.76
CA CYS A 97 -10.73 11.80 -8.94
C CYS A 97 -11.17 12.44 -10.27
N GLU A 98 -12.42 12.21 -10.69
CA GLU A 98 -12.98 12.80 -11.92
C GLU A 98 -12.98 14.34 -11.91
N GLY A 99 -13.04 14.97 -10.72
CA GLY A 99 -12.95 16.43 -10.60
C GLY A 99 -11.62 17.01 -11.07
N CYS A 100 -10.55 16.22 -11.10
CA CYS A 100 -9.24 16.63 -11.61
C CYS A 100 -9.11 16.49 -13.14
N ARG A 101 -10.10 15.89 -13.83
CA ARG A 101 -9.98 15.52 -15.24
C ARG A 101 -9.85 16.72 -16.17
N ASP A 102 -10.76 17.68 -16.08
CA ASP A 102 -10.75 18.85 -16.95
C ASP A 102 -9.46 19.65 -16.76
N SER A 103 -9.05 19.89 -15.51
CA SER A 103 -7.80 20.58 -15.19
C SER A 103 -6.57 19.83 -15.70
N ALA A 104 -6.55 18.49 -15.69
CA ALA A 104 -5.46 17.72 -16.27
C ALA A 104 -5.35 17.89 -17.79
N ILE A 105 -6.49 17.99 -18.49
CA ILE A 105 -6.53 18.18 -19.94
C ILE A 105 -6.15 19.62 -20.30
N GLU A 106 -6.67 20.61 -19.58
CA GLU A 106 -6.39 22.03 -19.81
C GLU A 106 -4.93 22.38 -19.56
N ASN A 107 -4.31 21.77 -18.56
CA ASN A 107 -2.90 22.00 -18.19
C ASN A 107 -1.96 20.89 -18.68
N LYS A 108 -2.37 20.12 -19.69
CA LYS A 108 -1.63 18.97 -20.22
C LYS A 108 -0.15 19.28 -20.47
N ASP A 109 0.14 20.39 -21.15
CA ASP A 109 1.51 20.71 -21.57
C ASP A 109 2.41 21.01 -20.35
N GLU A 110 1.86 21.63 -19.31
CA GLU A 110 2.57 21.87 -18.05
C GLU A 110 2.80 20.57 -17.27
N ILE A 111 1.77 19.73 -17.15
CA ILE A 111 1.84 18.43 -16.48
C ILE A 111 2.89 17.54 -17.14
N LEU A 112 2.83 17.40 -18.46
CA LEU A 112 3.81 16.62 -19.22
C LEU A 112 5.21 17.19 -19.01
N ALA A 113 5.41 18.50 -19.13
CA ALA A 113 6.70 19.12 -18.91
C ALA A 113 7.28 18.88 -17.50
N ASN A 114 6.45 18.59 -16.50
CA ASN A 114 6.91 18.24 -15.14
C ASN A 114 7.15 16.74 -14.96
N LEU A 115 6.39 15.87 -15.65
CA LEU A 115 6.53 14.42 -15.57
C LEU A 115 7.72 13.85 -16.36
N VAL A 116 8.07 14.40 -17.53
CA VAL A 116 9.23 13.92 -18.33
C VAL A 116 10.59 14.46 -17.88
N LYS A 117 10.66 15.18 -16.77
CA LYS A 117 11.93 15.74 -16.25
C LYS A 117 12.83 14.73 -15.53
N GLU A 118 12.44 13.45 -15.47
CA GLU A 118 13.21 12.38 -14.82
C GLU A 118 14.36 11.81 -15.67
#